data_AF-A0A3C1VK64-F1
#
_entry.id   AF-A0A3C1VK64-F1
#
_cell.length_a   1.000
_cell.length_b   1.000
_cell.length_c   1.000
_cell.angle_alpha   90.00
_cell.angle_beta   90.00
_cell.angle_gamma   90.00
#
_symmetry.space_group_name_H-M   'P 1'
#
loop_
_entity.id
_entity.type
_entity.pdbx_description
1 polymer ?
#
loop_
_entity_poly.entity_id
_entity_poly.type
_entity_poly.pdbx_seq_one_letter_code
_entity_poly.pdbx_strand_id
1 'polypeptide(L)' 'KVKVPVIGLVDTDTNPKMVQYIIPGNDDALRSIQLVIDLVIMAIKEGQSKAESAKIK' A
#
# COMPACT_ATOMS: atom_id res chain seq x y z
N LYS A 1 -12.10 18.67 -0.22
CA LYS A 1 -11.13 17.57 0.01
C LYS A 1 -11.88 16.38 0.57
N VAL A 2 -11.74 15.19 -0.03
CA VAL A 2 -12.39 13.95 0.40
C VAL A 2 -11.65 13.40 1.63
N LYS A 3 -12.36 12.91 2.65
CA LYS A 3 -11.78 12.39 3.93
C LYS A 3 -11.27 10.93 3.82
N VAL A 4 -10.87 10.49 2.64
CA VAL A 4 -10.38 9.12 2.45
C VAL A 4 -8.86 9.13 2.64
N PRO A 5 -8.28 8.25 3.48
CA PRO A 5 -6.84 8.13 3.61
C PRO A 5 -6.24 7.66 2.28
N VAL A 6 -5.22 8.37 1.79
CA VAL A 6 -4.56 8.08 0.51
C VAL A 6 -3.16 7.52 0.77
N ILE A 7 -2.91 6.32 0.23
CA ILE A 7 -1.59 5.69 0.17
C ILE A 7 -1.19 5.64 -1.31
N GLY A 8 0.05 5.98 -1.64
CA GLY A 8 0.50 6.09 -3.03
C GLY A 8 1.93 5.64 -3.22
N LEU A 9 2.17 4.91 -4.32
CA LEU A 9 3.50 4.70 -4.89
C LEU A 9 3.91 5.99 -5.61
N VAL A 10 5.07 6.54 -5.28
CA VAL A 10 5.51 7.86 -5.74
C VAL A 10 6.94 7.76 -6.26
N ASP A 11 7.14 8.08 -7.53
CA ASP A 11 8.46 8.25 -8.15
C ASP A 11 8.91 9.74 -8.12
N THR A 12 10.12 10.01 -8.65
CA THR A 12 10.83 11.29 -8.58
C THR A 12 10.09 12.48 -9.17
N ASP A 13 9.15 12.26 -10.09
CA ASP A 13 8.36 13.29 -10.77
C ASP A 13 6.89 13.37 -10.30
N THR A 14 6.47 12.51 -9.36
CA THR A 14 5.14 12.54 -8.77
C THR A 14 5.06 13.52 -7.58
N ASN A 15 3.99 14.33 -7.50
CA ASN A 15 3.81 15.29 -6.40
C ASN A 15 3.41 14.60 -5.08
N PRO A 16 4.29 14.57 -4.06
CA PRO A 16 4.04 13.83 -2.81
C PRO A 16 2.96 14.47 -1.93
N LYS A 17 2.60 15.75 -2.16
CA LYS A 17 1.62 16.48 -1.32
C LYS A 17 0.18 15.99 -1.47
N MET A 18 -0.09 15.14 -2.47
CA MET A 18 -1.43 14.58 -2.72
C MET A 18 -1.70 13.30 -1.91
N VAL A 19 -0.67 12.72 -1.31
CA VAL A 19 -0.71 11.41 -0.65
C VAL A 19 -0.45 11.58 0.85
N GLN A 20 -1.16 10.82 1.69
CA GLN A 20 -0.95 10.84 3.15
C GLN A 20 0.21 9.93 3.55
N TYR A 21 0.29 8.74 2.96
CA TYR A 21 1.32 7.74 3.21
C TYR A 21 2.02 7.38 1.91
N ILE A 22 3.30 7.72 1.84
CA ILE A 22 4.09 7.58 0.61
C ILE A 22 4.89 6.28 0.67
N ILE A 23 4.82 5.52 -0.42
CA ILE A 23 5.71 4.41 -0.73
C ILE A 23 6.63 4.91 -1.85
N PRO A 24 7.92 5.20 -1.60
CA PRO A 24 8.83 5.63 -2.65
C PRO A 24 9.13 4.46 -3.59
N GLY A 25 9.01 4.66 -4.90
CA GLY A 25 9.33 3.64 -5.90
C GLY A 25 8.81 4.00 -7.29
N ASN A 26 9.29 3.25 -8.29
CA ASN A 26 8.92 3.47 -9.69
C ASN A 26 7.45 3.10 -9.94
N ASP A 27 6.63 4.08 -10.28
CA ASP A 27 5.19 3.98 -10.54
C ASP A 27 4.86 3.80 -12.05
N ASP A 28 5.85 3.87 -12.93
CA ASP A 28 5.71 3.60 -14.37
C ASP A 28 5.89 2.11 -14.73
N ALA A 29 6.74 1.41 -14.00
CA ALA A 29 7.17 0.07 -14.35
C ALA A 29 6.19 -0.99 -13.84
N LEU A 30 5.57 -1.75 -14.75
CA LEU A 30 4.66 -2.85 -14.42
C LEU A 30 5.23 -3.83 -13.38
N ARG A 31 6.51 -4.20 -13.51
CA ARG A 31 7.20 -5.11 -12.58
C ARG A 31 7.28 -4.54 -11.16
N SER A 32 7.50 -3.23 -11.04
CA SER A 32 7.56 -2.50 -9.77
C SER A 32 6.17 -2.46 -9.12
N ILE A 33 5.17 -2.04 -9.87
CA ILE A 33 3.77 -1.99 -9.42
C ILE A 33 3.32 -3.37 -8.94
N GLN A 34 3.55 -4.42 -9.73
CA GLN A 34 3.17 -5.79 -9.37
C GLN A 34 3.82 -6.22 -8.06
N LEU A 35 5.13 -5.97 -7.89
CA LEU A 35 5.85 -6.29 -6.66
C LEU A 35 5.22 -5.60 -5.44
N VAL A 36 4.93 -4.30 -5.55
CA VAL A 36 4.31 -3.54 -4.45
C VAL A 36 2.92 -4.09 -4.11
N ILE A 37 2.10 -4.37 -5.12
CA ILE A 37 0.77 -4.94 -4.93
C ILE A 37 0.83 -6.33 -4.28
N ASP A 38 1.75 -7.19 -4.72
CA ASP A 38 1.93 -8.52 -4.15
C ASP A 38 2.30 -8.45 -2.66
N LEU A 39 3.19 -7.54 -2.29
CA LEU A 39 3.55 -7.29 -0.89
C LEU A 39 2.35 -6.82 -0.06
N VAL A 40 1.55 -5.90 -0.59
CA VAL A 40 0.33 -5.42 0.07
C VAL A 40 -0.68 -6.56 0.26
N ILE A 41 -0.87 -7.41 -0.75
CA ILE A 41 -1.76 -8.58 -0.66
C ILE A 41 -1.28 -9.55 0.43
N MET A 42 0.02 -9.84 0.49
CA MET A 42 0.59 -10.71 1.52
C MET A 42 0.36 -10.14 2.92
N ALA A 43 0.61 -8.84 3.11
CA ALA A 43 0.39 -8.17 4.39
C ALA A 43 -1.09 -8.19 4.82
N ILE A 44 -2.03 -7.99 3.88
CA ILE A 44 -3.47 -8.08 4.16
C ILE A 44 -3.84 -9.49 4.63
N LYS A 45 -3.38 -10.53 3.93
CA LYS A 45 -3.65 -11.93 4.31
C LYS A 45 -3.11 -12.25 5.70
N GLU A 46 -1.89 -11.81 6.00
CA GLU A 46 -1.29 -11.98 7.32
C GLU A 46 -2.11 -11.25 8.40
N GLY A 47 -2.52 -10.01 8.13
CA GLY A 47 -3.36 -9.23 9.03
C GLY A 47 -4.72 -9.87 9.31
N GLN A 48 -5.37 -10.43 8.28
CA GLN A 48 -6.64 -11.15 8.42
C GLN A 48 -6.49 -12.40 9.28
N SER A 49 -5.46 -13.21 9.04
CA SER A 49 -5.18 -14.42 9.82
C SER A 49 -4.91 -14.11 11.30
N LYS A 50 -4.13 -13.04 11.57
CA LYS A 50 -3.89 -12.55 12.94
C LYS A 50 -5.17 -12.07 13.61
N ALA A 51 -6.01 -11.33 12.89
CA ALA A 51 -7.28 -10.83 13.42
C ALA A 51 -8.26 -11.97 13.75
N GLU A 52 -8.33 -13.01 12.93
CA GLU A 52 -9.14 -14.20 13.19
C GLU A 52 -8.63 -14.95 14.43
N SER A 53 -7.31 -15.19 14.51
CA SER A 53 -6.69 -15.83 15.68
C SER A 53 -6.94 -15.06 16.98
N ALA A 54 -7.00 -13.72 16.91
CA ALA A 54 -7.28 -12.88 18.06
C ALA A 54 -8.75 -12.91 18.51
N LYS A 55 -9.70 -13.28 17.63
CA LYS A 55 -11.12 -13.45 17.97
C LYS A 55 -11.43 -14.79 18.63
N ILE A 56 -10.59 -15.80 18.38
CA ILE A 56 -10.74 -17.16 18.92
C ILE A 56 -10.20 -17.25 20.36
N LYS A 57 -9.33 -16.31 20.76
CA LYS A 57 -8.87 -16.12 22.14
C LYS A 57 -9.86 -15.30 22.95
#